data_AF-A0A2E4RR74-F1
#
_entry.id   AF-A0A2E4RR74-F1
#
_cell.length_a   1.000
_cell.length_b   1.000
_cell.length_c   1.000
_cell.angle_alpha   90.00
_cell.angle_beta   90.00
_cell.angle_gamma   90.00
#
_symmetry.space_group_name_H-M   'P 1'
#
loop_
_entity.id
_entity.type
_entity.pdbx_description
1 polymer ?
#
loop_
_entity_poly.entity_id
_entity_poly.type
_entity_poly.pdbx_seq_one_letter_code
_entity_poly.pdbx_strand_id
1 'polypeptide(L)'
;MIISTVHLIAAAMMTGVIWFTQIVHYPLFARIPYEVSPTHAEENQRRTSYVVGLPMLVEGLTAIALFASPPDGVSQWLPFAGGVLLAVVLLSTVALQVPRHAELANPLGQDEIYSVVKRLVVSNWIRTIGWSTRTLIAAVIVTQAV
;
A
#
# COMPACT_ATOMS: atom_id res chain seq x y z
N MET A 1 -6.14 21.18 -10.39
CA MET A 1 -4.87 20.73 -11.00
C MET A 1 -3.78 20.34 -10.00
N ILE A 2 -3.30 21.21 -9.09
CA ILE A 2 -2.18 20.86 -8.18
C ILE A 2 -2.49 19.65 -7.29
N ILE A 3 -3.66 19.63 -6.63
CA ILE A 3 -4.06 18.56 -5.72
C ILE A 3 -4.15 17.21 -6.44
N SER A 4 -4.77 17.16 -7.61
CA SER A 4 -4.90 15.93 -8.41
C SER A 4 -3.55 15.40 -8.88
N THR A 5 -2.60 16.28 -9.25
CA THR A 5 -1.24 15.86 -9.62
C THR A 5 -0.46 15.32 -8.43
N VAL A 6 -0.53 15.99 -7.27
CA VAL A 6 0.10 15.49 -6.03
C VAL A 6 -0.50 14.14 -5.62
N HIS A 7 -1.82 13.99 -5.75
CA HIS A 7 -2.51 12.72 -5.50
C HIS A 7 -2.00 11.61 -6.42
N LEU A 8 -1.90 11.89 -7.73
CA LEU A 8 -1.38 10.94 -8.71
C LEU A 8 0.05 10.52 -8.40
N ILE A 9 0.94 11.46 -8.07
CA ILE A 9 2.34 11.16 -7.73
C ILE A 9 2.39 10.25 -6.50
N ALA A 10 1.67 10.59 -5.43
CA ALA A 10 1.64 9.79 -4.20
C ALA A 10 1.10 8.37 -4.46
N ALA A 11 -0.01 8.24 -5.20
CA ALA A 11 -0.56 6.95 -5.58
C ALA A 11 0.39 6.14 -6.45
N ALA A 12 1.06 6.75 -7.43
CA ALA A 12 2.03 6.09 -8.30
C ALA A 12 3.28 5.60 -7.53
N MET A 13 3.77 6.40 -6.58
CA MET A 13 4.86 5.99 -5.68
C MET A 13 4.45 4.76 -4.85
N MET A 14 3.25 4.77 -4.28
CA MET A 14 2.72 3.61 -3.53
C MET A 14 2.55 2.39 -4.41
N THR A 15 2.08 2.55 -5.65
CA THR A 15 2.01 1.48 -6.65
C THR A 15 3.39 0.90 -6.92
N GLY A 16 4.42 1.72 -7.14
CA GLY A 16 5.80 1.24 -7.31
C GLY A 16 6.30 0.45 -6.10
N VAL A 17 6.14 1.00 -4.89
CA VAL A 17 6.59 0.34 -3.65
C VAL A 17 5.85 -0.98 -3.41
N ILE A 18 4.53 -1.03 -3.63
CA ILE A 18 3.74 -2.24 -3.37
C ILE A 18 4.05 -3.34 -4.39
N TRP A 19 4.32 -3.00 -5.66
CA TRP A 19 4.76 -3.96 -6.67
C TRP A 19 6.15 -4.53 -6.34
N PHE A 20 7.10 -3.67 -5.97
CA PHE A 20 8.42 -4.13 -5.51
C PHE A 20 8.28 -5.07 -4.29
N THR A 21 7.44 -4.67 -3.33
CA THR A 21 7.19 -5.45 -2.14
C THR A 21 6.57 -6.82 -2.47
N GLN A 22 5.59 -6.84 -3.38
CA GLN A 22 4.84 -8.03 -3.76
C GLN A 22 5.69 -9.07 -4.49
N ILE A 23 6.46 -8.62 -5.48
CA ILE A 23 7.16 -9.52 -6.42
C ILE A 23 8.55 -9.88 -5.91
N VAL A 24 9.22 -8.94 -5.25
CA VAL A 24 10.64 -9.09 -4.88
C VAL A 24 10.78 -9.27 -3.38
N HIS A 25 10.34 -8.29 -2.60
CA HIS A 25 10.68 -8.21 -1.19
C HIS A 25 10.08 -9.33 -0.34
N TYR A 26 8.76 -9.55 -0.42
CA TYR A 26 8.09 -10.58 0.37
C TYR A 26 8.53 -12.00 0.01
N PRO A 27 8.65 -12.40 -1.27
CA PRO A 27 9.16 -13.73 -1.60
C PRO A 27 10.58 -14.00 -1.08
N LEU A 28 11.46 -12.98 -1.06
CA LEU A 28 12.81 -13.11 -0.51
C LEU A 28 12.83 -13.19 1.02
N PHE A 29 11.84 -12.61 1.69
CA PHE A 29 11.68 -12.69 3.15
C PHE A 29 11.59 -14.14 3.66
N ALA A 30 10.99 -15.04 2.88
CA ALA A 30 10.91 -16.47 3.22
C ALA A 30 12.26 -17.20 3.20
N ARG A 31 13.33 -16.56 2.70
CA ARG A 31 14.68 -17.12 2.60
C ARG A 31 15.59 -16.67 3.74
N ILE A 32 15.10 -15.82 4.63
CA ILE A 32 15.87 -15.35 5.78
C ILE A 32 16.01 -16.50 6.78
N PRO A 33 17.21 -16.78 7.29
CA PRO A 33 17.41 -17.77 8.35
C PRO A 33 16.62 -17.41 9.60
N TYR A 34 15.96 -18.42 10.19
CA TYR A 34 15.05 -18.21 11.32
C TYR A 34 15.71 -17.55 12.53
N GLU A 35 17.02 -17.73 12.72
CA GLU A 35 17.80 -17.20 13.85
C GLU A 35 17.84 -15.66 13.86
N VAL A 36 17.76 -15.04 12.68
CA VAL A 36 17.82 -13.57 12.51
C VAL A 36 16.51 -12.97 12.02
N SER A 37 15.52 -13.80 11.70
CA SER A 37 14.22 -13.37 11.16
C SER A 37 13.51 -12.35 12.04
N PRO A 38 13.43 -12.49 13.37
CA PRO A 38 12.73 -11.52 14.23
C PRO A 38 13.31 -10.11 14.12
N THR A 39 14.62 -9.98 14.32
CA THR A 39 15.33 -8.69 14.23
C THR A 39 15.23 -8.11 12.83
N HIS A 40 15.31 -8.94 11.79
CA HIS A 40 15.13 -8.50 10.42
C HIS A 40 13.70 -7.98 10.17
N ALA A 41 12.68 -8.66 10.69
CA ALA A 41 11.28 -8.26 10.55
C ALA A 41 10.98 -6.92 11.25
N GLU A 42 11.50 -6.71 12.46
CA GLU A 42 11.38 -5.43 13.18
C GLU A 42 12.04 -4.28 12.41
N GLU A 43 13.28 -4.51 11.94
CA GLU A 43 14.03 -3.52 11.17
C GLU A 43 13.34 -3.18 9.85
N ASN A 44 12.83 -4.20 9.15
CA ASN A 44 12.07 -4.05 7.93
C ASN A 44 10.81 -3.21 8.15
N GLN A 45 10.04 -3.48 9.21
CA GLN A 45 8.83 -2.71 9.53
C GLN A 45 9.18 -1.24 9.77
N ARG A 46 10.21 -0.97 10.59
CA ARG A 46 10.64 0.39 10.89
C ARG A 46 11.07 1.14 9.64
N ARG A 47 11.93 0.54 8.80
CA ARG A 47 12.43 1.17 7.57
C ARG A 47 11.35 1.37 6.52
N THR A 48 10.44 0.40 6.39
CA THR A 48 9.29 0.51 5.48
C THR A 48 8.45 1.73 5.85
N SER A 49 8.22 1.99 7.14
CA SER A 49 7.44 3.15 7.60
C SER A 49 7.98 4.50 7.10
N TYR A 50 9.31 4.66 6.99
CA TYR A 50 9.92 5.90 6.47
C TYR A 50 9.63 6.11 4.99
N VAL A 51 9.56 5.03 4.22
CA VAL A 51 9.35 5.08 2.77
C VAL A 51 7.86 5.22 2.43
N VAL A 52 6.98 4.49 3.13
CA VAL A 52 5.54 4.45 2.81
C VAL A 52 4.72 5.51 3.56
N GLY A 53 5.17 5.93 4.75
CA GLY A 53 4.37 6.78 5.63
C GLY A 53 4.00 8.11 5.00
N LEU A 54 4.99 8.80 4.41
CA LEU A 54 4.76 10.10 3.77
C LEU A 54 3.87 9.99 2.51
N PRO A 55 4.16 9.11 1.52
CA PRO A 55 3.28 8.93 0.37
C PRO A 55 1.85 8.53 0.75
N MET A 56 1.67 7.62 1.72
CA MET A 56 0.34 7.22 2.19
C MET A 56 -0.42 8.38 2.83
N LEU A 57 0.24 9.20 3.64
CA LEU A 57 -0.38 10.37 4.27
C LEU A 57 -0.81 11.40 3.21
N VAL A 58 0.10 11.72 2.28
CA VAL A 58 -0.19 12.67 1.19
C VAL A 58 -1.34 12.16 0.33
N GLU A 59 -1.33 10.88 -0.04
CA GLU A 59 -2.40 10.25 -0.82
C GLU A 59 -3.75 10.32 -0.09
N GLY A 60 -3.77 10.01 1.22
CA GLY A 60 -4.99 10.06 2.03
C GLY A 60 -5.57 11.48 2.17
N LEU A 61 -4.73 12.47 2.48
CA LEU A 61 -5.17 13.86 2.60
C LEU A 61 -5.67 14.42 1.27
N THR A 62 -4.98 14.13 0.18
CA THR A 62 -5.39 14.56 -1.16
C THR A 62 -6.65 13.82 -1.64
N ALA A 63 -6.85 12.55 -1.27
CA ALA A 63 -8.10 11.83 -1.55
C ALA A 63 -9.31 12.50 -0.88
N ILE A 64 -9.17 12.90 0.38
CA ILE A 64 -10.21 13.63 1.12
C ILE A 64 -10.50 14.97 0.44
N ALA A 65 -9.46 15.72 0.07
CA ALA A 65 -9.61 16.99 -0.62
C ALA A 65 -10.33 16.86 -1.98
N LEU A 66 -9.96 15.85 -2.78
CA LEU A 66 -10.60 15.58 -4.07
C LEU A 66 -12.05 15.11 -3.93
N PHE A 67 -12.39 14.41 -2.85
CA PHE A 67 -13.76 14.02 -2.57
C PHE A 67 -14.62 15.21 -2.12
N ALA A 68 -14.08 16.07 -1.25
CA ALA A 68 -14.78 17.25 -0.74
C ALA A 68 -14.97 18.34 -1.80
N SER A 69 -13.99 18.51 -2.69
CA SER A 69 -14.01 19.53 -3.74
C SER A 69 -13.36 18.98 -5.02
N PRO A 70 -14.07 18.14 -5.79
CA PRO A 70 -13.55 17.64 -7.06
C PRO A 70 -13.28 18.79 -8.05
N PRO A 71 -12.24 18.69 -8.90
CA PRO A 71 -11.97 19.68 -9.94
C PRO A 71 -13.12 19.80 -10.94
N ASP A 72 -13.25 20.98 -11.58
CA ASP A 72 -14.21 21.19 -12.65
C ASP A 72 -13.96 20.19 -13.79
N GLY A 73 -15.05 19.61 -14.32
CA GLY A 73 -14.99 18.56 -15.34
C GLY A 73 -14.85 17.13 -14.81
N VAL A 74 -14.55 16.95 -13.51
CA VAL A 74 -14.41 15.62 -12.88
C VAL A 74 -15.72 15.19 -12.22
N SER A 75 -16.23 14.01 -12.58
CA SER A 75 -17.39 13.42 -11.89
C SER A 75 -17.04 13.04 -10.44
N GLN A 76 -17.94 13.35 -9.50
CA GLN A 76 -17.84 12.93 -8.09
C GLN A 76 -17.67 11.42 -7.90
N TRP A 77 -18.09 10.61 -8.88
CA TRP A 77 -17.93 9.16 -8.84
C TRP A 77 -16.46 8.72 -8.80
N LEU A 78 -15.55 9.45 -9.45
CA LEU A 78 -14.13 9.07 -9.50
C LEU A 78 -13.44 9.18 -8.13
N PRO A 79 -13.49 10.34 -7.42
CA PRO A 79 -13.01 10.43 -6.05
C PRO A 79 -13.70 9.46 -5.08
N PHE A 80 -15.02 9.22 -5.26
CA PHE A 80 -15.76 8.27 -4.42
C PHE A 80 -15.25 6.83 -4.60
N ALA A 81 -15.18 6.34 -5.84
CA ALA A 81 -14.66 5.01 -6.14
C ALA A 81 -13.20 4.85 -5.68
N GLY A 82 -12.38 5.87 -5.89
CA GLY A 82 -11.03 5.94 -5.33
C GLY A 82 -11.05 5.80 -3.80
N GLY A 83 -11.86 6.60 -3.11
CA GLY A 83 -12.00 6.57 -1.64
C GLY A 83 -12.40 5.20 -1.10
N VAL A 84 -13.37 4.53 -1.74
CA VAL A 84 -13.77 3.16 -1.38
C VAL A 84 -12.60 2.18 -1.52
N LEU A 85 -11.84 2.26 -2.62
CA LEU A 85 -10.64 1.44 -2.80
C LEU A 85 -9.58 1.72 -1.73
N LEU A 86 -9.39 2.99 -1.34
CA LEU A 86 -8.46 3.34 -0.25
C LEU A 86 -8.89 2.70 1.06
N ALA A 87 -10.19 2.75 1.39
CA ALA A 87 -10.73 2.15 2.59
C ALA A 87 -10.50 0.63 2.61
N VAL A 88 -10.74 -0.06 1.49
CA VAL A 88 -10.45 -1.50 1.34
C VAL A 88 -8.96 -1.80 1.53
N VAL A 89 -8.09 -1.01 0.90
CA VAL A 89 -6.64 -1.14 1.03
C VAL A 89 -6.19 -0.94 2.48
N LEU A 90 -6.65 0.11 3.16
CA LEU A 90 -6.30 0.39 4.55
C LEU A 90 -6.83 -0.67 5.51
N LEU A 91 -8.09 -1.08 5.35
CA LEU A 91 -8.69 -2.14 6.16
C LEU A 91 -7.93 -3.45 5.99
N SER A 92 -7.59 -3.83 4.74
CA SER A 92 -6.76 -5.00 4.49
C SER A 92 -5.40 -4.87 5.15
N THR A 93 -4.77 -3.70 5.06
CA THR A 93 -3.45 -3.44 5.67
C THR A 93 -3.48 -3.69 7.18
N VAL A 94 -4.45 -3.11 7.88
CA VAL A 94 -4.58 -3.23 9.34
C VAL A 94 -5.01 -4.62 9.77
N ALA A 95 -5.96 -5.24 9.06
CA ALA A 95 -6.52 -6.53 9.46
C ALA A 95 -5.68 -7.73 9.01
N LEU A 96 -4.90 -7.59 7.92
CA LEU A 96 -4.20 -8.69 7.29
C LEU A 96 -2.68 -8.52 7.33
N GLN A 97 -2.13 -7.40 6.87
CA GLN A 97 -0.68 -7.25 6.76
C GLN A 97 -0.02 -6.96 8.11
N VAL A 98 -0.55 -6.02 8.91
CA VAL A 98 0.03 -5.64 10.21
C VAL A 98 0.17 -6.84 11.16
N PRO A 99 -0.86 -7.69 11.38
CA PRO A 99 -0.73 -8.82 12.30
C PRO A 99 0.31 -9.85 11.84
N ARG A 100 0.45 -10.06 10.53
CA ARG A 100 1.43 -11.01 9.97
C ARG A 100 2.86 -10.47 10.04
N HIS A 101 3.05 -9.16 9.89
CA HIS A 101 4.36 -8.54 10.14
C HIS A 101 4.74 -8.62 11.62
N ALA A 102 3.77 -8.45 12.53
CA ALA A 102 3.98 -8.69 13.95
C ALA A 102 4.29 -10.17 14.26
N GLU A 103 3.65 -11.11 13.57
CA GLU A 103 3.94 -12.56 13.69
C GLU A 103 5.40 -12.85 13.36
N LEU A 104 5.92 -12.30 12.25
CA LEU A 104 7.32 -12.44 11.83
C LEU A 104 8.35 -11.81 12.78
N ALA A 105 7.93 -10.90 13.64
CA ALA A 105 8.78 -10.31 14.68
C ALA A 105 8.95 -11.22 15.91
N ASN A 106 8.26 -12.36 15.96
CA ASN A 106 8.45 -13.36 17.01
C ASN A 106 9.46 -14.44 16.57
N PRO A 107 10.12 -15.12 17.52
CA PRO A 107 10.89 -16.33 17.22
C PRO A 107 9.97 -17.41 16.64
N LEU A 108 10.23 -17.82 15.40
CA LEU A 108 9.47 -18.83 14.66
C LEU A 108 10.43 -19.84 14.02
N GLY A 109 9.95 -21.05 13.73
CA GLY A 109 10.67 -22.00 12.88
C GLY A 109 10.65 -21.60 11.40
N GLN A 110 11.56 -22.15 10.59
CA GLN A 110 11.67 -21.82 9.16
C GLN A 110 10.37 -22.10 8.38
N ASP A 111 9.69 -23.22 8.67
CA ASP A 111 8.44 -23.60 8.01
C ASP A 111 7.29 -22.65 8.37
N GLU A 112 7.27 -22.17 9.62
CA GLU A 112 6.29 -21.18 10.09
C GLU A 112 6.53 -19.84 9.38
N ILE A 113 7.78 -19.37 9.33
CA ILE A 113 8.16 -18.15 8.57
C ILE A 113 7.69 -18.26 7.12
N TYR A 114 7.96 -19.38 6.45
CA TYR A 114 7.52 -19.61 5.08
C TYR A 114 5.99 -19.51 4.95
N SER A 115 5.25 -20.12 5.88
CA SER A 115 3.78 -20.07 5.92
C SER A 115 3.26 -18.64 6.10
N VAL A 116 3.82 -17.88 7.04
CA VAL A 116 3.45 -16.47 7.29
C VAL A 116 3.72 -15.61 6.06
N VAL A 117 4.90 -15.74 5.47
CA VAL A 117 5.28 -14.99 4.26
C VAL A 117 4.38 -15.35 3.08
N LYS A 118 4.04 -16.62 2.88
CA LYS A 118 3.09 -17.02 1.84
C LYS A 118 1.73 -16.35 2.02
N ARG A 119 1.22 -16.29 3.26
CA ARG A 119 -0.03 -15.58 3.56
C ARG A 119 0.09 -14.07 3.30
N LEU A 120 1.23 -13.45 3.63
CA LEU A 120 1.53 -12.05 3.31
C LEU A 120 1.48 -11.78 1.82
N VAL A 121 2.16 -12.58 1.00
CA VAL A 121 2.17 -12.45 -0.47
C VAL A 121 0.76 -12.57 -1.03
N VAL A 122 -0.01 -13.57 -0.60
CA VAL A 122 -1.39 -13.78 -1.07
C VAL A 122 -2.28 -12.60 -0.69
N SER A 123 -2.26 -12.16 0.57
CA SER A 123 -3.14 -11.08 1.02
C SER A 123 -2.72 -9.71 0.50
N ASN A 124 -1.44 -9.52 0.15
CA ASN A 124 -0.93 -8.24 -0.35
C ASN A 124 -1.34 -7.94 -1.79
N TRP A 125 -1.84 -8.92 -2.56
CA TRP A 125 -2.47 -8.67 -3.86
C TRP A 125 -3.67 -7.71 -3.78
N ILE A 126 -4.40 -7.68 -2.66
CA ILE A 126 -5.48 -6.70 -2.42
C ILE A 126 -4.92 -5.28 -2.52
N ARG A 127 -3.77 -5.05 -1.88
CA ARG A 127 -3.06 -3.77 -1.87
C ARG A 127 -2.44 -3.47 -3.25
N THR A 128 -1.82 -4.46 -3.88
CA THR A 128 -1.20 -4.30 -5.21
C THR A 128 -2.22 -3.89 -6.27
N ILE A 129 -3.35 -4.60 -6.35
CA ILE A 129 -4.43 -4.26 -7.28
C ILE A 129 -5.06 -2.93 -6.87
N GLY A 130 -5.35 -2.75 -5.58
CA GLY A 130 -5.98 -1.54 -5.06
C GLY A 130 -5.21 -0.26 -5.39
N TRP A 131 -3.91 -0.20 -5.09
CA TRP A 131 -3.08 0.96 -5.44
C TRP A 131 -2.92 1.14 -6.95
N SER A 132 -2.76 0.05 -7.72
CA SER A 132 -2.68 0.14 -9.18
C SER A 132 -3.93 0.75 -9.79
N THR A 133 -5.12 0.30 -9.38
CA THR A 133 -6.39 0.86 -9.84
C THR A 133 -6.56 2.30 -9.37
N ARG A 134 -6.14 2.64 -8.14
CA ARG A 134 -6.16 4.03 -7.65
C ARG A 134 -5.26 4.96 -8.46
N THR A 135 -4.07 4.51 -8.87
CA THR A 135 -3.20 5.29 -9.76
C THR A 135 -3.88 5.56 -11.10
N LEU A 136 -4.58 4.57 -11.68
CA LEU A 136 -5.35 4.77 -12.92
C LEU A 136 -6.48 5.78 -12.74
N ILE A 137 -7.25 5.68 -11.65
CA ILE A 137 -8.31 6.64 -11.32
C ILE A 137 -7.72 8.05 -11.16
N ALA A 138 -6.61 8.20 -10.43
CA ALA A 138 -5.94 9.47 -10.23
C ALA A 138 -5.46 10.07 -11.57
N ALA A 139 -4.96 9.24 -12.49
CA ALA A 139 -4.57 9.68 -13.83
C ALA A 139 -5.78 10.20 -14.61
N VAL A 140 -6.92 9.51 -14.56
CA VAL A 140 -8.17 9.97 -15.20
C VAL A 140 -8.63 11.31 -14.62
N ILE A 141 -8.62 11.46 -13.27
CA ILE A 141 -8.95 12.73 -12.61
C ILE A 141 -8.04 13.86 -13.12
N VAL A 142 -6.73 13.63 -13.24
CA VAL A 142 -5.80 14.65 -13.76
C VAL A 142 -6.10 15.00 -15.21
N THR A 143 -6.46 14.03 -16.07
CA THR A 143 -6.79 14.31 -17.48
C THR A 143 -8.11 15.05 -17.69
N GLN A 144 -9.04 14.94 -16.74
CA GLN A 144 -10.36 15.57 -16.81
C GLN A 144 -10.43 16.92 -16.08
N ALA A 145 -9.49 17.18 -15.16
CA ALA A 145 -9.42 18.42 -14.42
C ALA A 145 -9.06 19.58 -15.36
N VAL A 146 -9.99 20.52 -15.52
CA VAL A 146 -9.79 21.78 -16.27
C VAL A 146 -9.27 22.86 -15.32
#